data_AF-A0A8W8KA08-F1
#
_entry.id   AF-A0A8W8KA08-F1
#
_cell.length_a   1.000
_cell.length_b   1.000
_cell.length_c   1.000
_cell.angle_alpha   90.00
_cell.angle_beta   90.00
_cell.angle_gamma   90.00
#
_symmetry.space_group_name_H-M   'P 1'
#
loop_
_entity.id
_entity.type
_entity.pdbx_description
1 polymer ?
#
loop_
_entity_poly.entity_id
_entity_poly.type
_entity_poly.pdbx_seq_one_letter_code
_entity_poly.pdbx_strand_id
1 'polypeptide(L)'
;MHLSYKEQVLLLLTLSCWFCTILSCQPDQLCQWTSWHPWAACNTTCGSGVQSRWRGVCCDDQSNLDFMGCIAHCNLSRTQYREYQTCNDESMCTLAKRHTFLSGGAVAGIVMGVIGILVGALLLIVFIKRWKRKQNRKIRLVTIVQSDTLSPKKKDERRVCQ
;
A
#
# COMPACT_ATOMS: atom_id res chain seq x y z
N MET A 1 52.14 -17.83 -56.26
CA MET A 1 51.10 -18.80 -55.84
C MET A 1 49.88 -18.00 -55.42
N HIS A 2 48.92 -17.82 -56.32
CA HIS A 2 47.67 -17.11 -56.04
C HIS A 2 46.69 -18.11 -55.42
N LEU A 3 46.36 -17.94 -54.14
CA LEU A 3 45.28 -18.70 -53.50
C LEU A 3 43.92 -18.14 -53.96
N SER A 4 43.00 -19.04 -54.30
CA SER A 4 41.73 -18.77 -54.97
C SER A 4 40.74 -18.01 -54.07
N TYR A 5 39.97 -17.08 -54.67
CA TYR A 5 38.94 -16.25 -54.01
C TYR A 5 37.90 -17.07 -53.22
N LYS A 6 37.70 -18.35 -53.56
CA LYS A 6 36.81 -19.26 -52.84
C LYS A 6 37.31 -19.62 -51.42
N GLU A 7 38.63 -19.62 -51.18
CA GLU A 7 39.23 -19.85 -49.85
C GLU A 7 39.13 -18.59 -48.95
N GLN A 8 39.13 -17.39 -49.55
CA GLN A 8 38.97 -16.13 -48.81
C GLN A 8 37.56 -15.97 -48.22
N VAL A 9 36.52 -16.45 -48.91
CA VAL A 9 35.12 -16.34 -48.44
C VAL A 9 34.82 -17.31 -47.28
N LEU A 10 35.47 -18.49 -47.25
CA LEU A 10 35.31 -19.47 -46.17
C LEU A 10 35.99 -19.01 -44.86
N LEU A 11 37.08 -18.23 -44.96
CA LEU A 11 37.73 -17.59 -43.80
C LEU A 11 36.92 -16.40 -43.26
N LEU A 12 36.18 -15.68 -44.10
CA LEU A 12 35.33 -14.56 -43.66
C LEU A 12 34.03 -15.01 -42.97
N LEU A 13 33.46 -16.16 -43.36
CA LEU A 13 32.23 -16.71 -42.75
C LEU A 13 32.48 -17.51 -41.46
N THR A 14 33.71 -17.93 -41.18
CA THR A 14 34.10 -18.51 -39.88
C THR A 14 34.49 -17.43 -38.87
N LEU A 15 34.92 -16.24 -39.32
CA LEU A 15 35.17 -15.07 -38.48
C LEU A 15 33.88 -14.44 -37.92
N SER A 16 32.73 -14.61 -38.57
CA SER A 16 31.44 -14.08 -38.07
C SER A 16 30.86 -14.85 -36.88
N CYS A 17 31.46 -16.00 -36.51
CA CYS A 17 31.12 -16.77 -35.30
C CYS A 17 32.34 -17.02 -34.39
N TRP A 18 33.42 -16.25 -34.55
CA TRP A 18 34.47 -16.08 -33.54
C TRP A 18 34.36 -14.74 -32.82
N PHE A 19 33.65 -13.79 -33.44
CA PHE A 19 33.25 -12.50 -32.87
C PHE A 19 31.91 -12.54 -32.13
N CYS A 20 31.72 -13.54 -31.27
CA CYS A 20 30.73 -13.39 -30.21
C CYS A 20 31.47 -13.35 -28.87
N THR A 21 31.38 -12.18 -28.23
CA THR A 21 31.44 -11.99 -26.77
C THR A 21 32.79 -11.77 -26.07
N ILE A 22 33.89 -11.44 -26.75
CA ILE A 22 35.13 -11.04 -26.05
C ILE A 22 35.74 -9.78 -26.67
N LEU A 23 35.13 -8.62 -26.36
CA LEU A 23 35.84 -7.34 -26.36
C LEU A 23 36.46 -7.18 -24.96
N SER A 24 37.41 -8.05 -24.61
CA SER A 24 38.16 -7.95 -23.37
C SER A 24 39.42 -7.15 -23.61
N CYS A 25 39.47 -5.96 -23.01
CA CYS A 25 40.65 -5.18 -22.64
C CYS A 25 41.85 -5.30 -23.57
N GLN A 26 41.99 -4.33 -24.48
CA GLN A 26 43.24 -4.11 -25.18
C GLN A 26 44.28 -3.47 -24.22
N PRO A 27 45.58 -3.69 -24.43
CA PRO A 27 46.64 -3.19 -23.55
C PRO A 27 46.70 -1.65 -23.43
N ASP A 28 46.11 -0.90 -24.36
CA ASP A 28 45.98 0.55 -24.32
C ASP A 28 44.75 1.05 -23.53
N GLN A 29 43.87 0.15 -23.09
CA GLN A 29 42.59 0.46 -22.44
C GLN A 29 42.67 0.43 -20.90
N LEU A 30 43.79 0.82 -20.29
CA LEU A 30 43.95 0.82 -18.83
C LEU A 30 42.90 1.72 -18.14
N CYS A 31 42.32 1.24 -17.03
CA CYS A 31 41.27 1.91 -16.28
C CYS A 31 39.97 2.17 -17.08
N GLN A 32 39.81 1.52 -18.24
CA GLN A 32 38.56 1.61 -19.00
C GLN A 32 37.57 0.52 -18.57
N TRP A 33 36.29 0.86 -18.64
CA TRP A 33 35.21 -0.04 -18.24
C TRP A 33 34.90 -1.05 -19.34
N THR A 34 34.72 -2.32 -18.96
CA THR A 34 34.13 -3.30 -19.87
C THR A 34 32.65 -3.04 -20.06
N SER A 35 32.04 -3.76 -21.01
CA SER A 35 30.59 -3.82 -21.10
C SER A 35 29.97 -4.30 -19.78
N TRP A 36 28.77 -3.81 -19.51
CA TRP A 36 27.97 -4.30 -18.39
C TRP A 36 27.58 -5.75 -18.64
N HIS A 37 27.68 -6.57 -17.59
CA HIS A 37 27.01 -7.85 -17.59
C HIS A 37 25.49 -7.65 -17.62
N PRO A 38 24.74 -8.65 -18.12
CA PRO A 38 23.30 -8.69 -17.96
C PRO A 38 22.89 -8.52 -16.49
N TRP A 39 21.70 -7.98 -16.27
CA TRP A 39 21.13 -7.93 -14.94
C TRP A 39 20.98 -9.34 -14.36
N ALA A 40 21.35 -9.51 -13.08
CA ALA A 40 21.06 -10.71 -12.34
C ALA A 40 19.53 -10.90 -12.21
N ALA A 41 19.11 -12.14 -11.98
CA ALA A 41 17.71 -12.41 -11.67
C ALA A 41 17.24 -11.54 -10.48
N CYS A 42 15.96 -11.14 -10.52
CA CYS A 42 15.36 -10.42 -9.42
C CYS A 42 15.40 -11.26 -8.14
N ASN A 43 15.73 -10.64 -7.01
CA ASN A 43 15.79 -11.35 -5.73
C ASN A 43 14.43 -11.91 -5.28
N THR A 44 13.34 -11.37 -5.81
CA THR A 44 11.98 -11.83 -5.55
C THR A 44 11.35 -12.39 -6.83
N THR A 45 10.45 -13.35 -6.67
CA THR A 45 9.64 -13.90 -7.78
C THR A 45 8.33 -13.15 -7.98
N CYS A 46 7.81 -12.50 -6.94
CA CYS A 46 6.70 -11.56 -7.05
C CYS A 46 6.93 -10.38 -6.09
N GLY A 47 6.39 -9.21 -6.45
CA GLY A 47 6.41 -8.02 -5.60
C GLY A 47 7.76 -7.32 -5.65
N SER A 48 7.84 -6.13 -5.04
CA SER A 48 8.99 -5.24 -5.15
C SER A 48 10.29 -5.94 -4.75
N GLY A 49 11.15 -6.16 -5.73
CA GLY A 49 12.46 -6.77 -5.59
C GLY A 49 13.58 -5.84 -6.05
N VAL A 50 14.82 -6.31 -5.89
CA VAL A 50 16.02 -5.63 -6.35
C VAL A 50 16.85 -6.61 -7.17
N GLN A 51 17.40 -6.12 -8.27
CA GLN A 51 18.37 -6.84 -9.09
C GLN A 51 19.66 -6.02 -9.17
N SER A 52 20.77 -6.70 -9.44
CA SER A 52 22.08 -6.05 -9.56
C SER A 52 22.80 -6.47 -10.83
N ARG A 53 23.65 -5.59 -11.34
CA ARG A 53 24.59 -5.91 -12.42
C ARG A 53 25.97 -5.41 -12.07
N TRP A 54 26.97 -5.97 -12.72
CA TRP A 54 28.35 -5.56 -12.57
C TRP A 54 29.03 -5.39 -13.92
N ARG A 55 30.17 -4.69 -13.92
CA ARG A 55 31.09 -4.60 -15.05
C ARG A 55 32.52 -4.73 -14.55
N GLY A 56 33.41 -5.23 -15.40
CA GLY A 56 34.83 -5.27 -15.16
C GLY A 56 35.51 -3.94 -15.50
N VAL A 57 36.77 -3.80 -15.08
CA VAL A 57 37.68 -2.75 -15.53
C VAL A 57 38.88 -3.41 -16.17
N CYS A 58 39.43 -2.77 -17.19
CA CYS A 58 40.63 -3.19 -17.88
C CYS A 58 41.88 -2.79 -17.11
N CYS A 59 42.73 -3.79 -16.88
CA CYS A 59 43.93 -3.70 -16.07
C CYS A 59 45.08 -4.24 -16.90
N ASP A 60 46.25 -3.62 -16.77
CA ASP A 60 47.46 -4.08 -17.42
C ASP A 60 47.99 -5.33 -16.68
N ASP A 61 48.38 -6.34 -17.45
CA ASP A 61 48.88 -7.62 -16.93
C ASP A 61 50.24 -7.46 -16.23
N GLN A 62 50.98 -6.40 -16.58
CA GLN A 62 52.28 -6.06 -15.98
C GLN A 62 52.22 -5.78 -14.48
N SER A 63 51.06 -5.36 -13.99
CA SER A 63 50.91 -4.97 -12.58
C SER A 63 50.66 -6.14 -11.64
N ASN A 64 50.38 -7.35 -12.16
CA ASN A 64 50.01 -8.54 -11.38
C ASN A 64 48.91 -8.24 -10.33
N LEU A 65 48.05 -7.26 -10.62
CA LEU A 65 46.96 -6.83 -9.75
C LEU A 65 45.73 -7.68 -10.04
N ASP A 66 45.05 -8.10 -8.98
CA ASP A 66 43.70 -8.63 -9.11
C ASP A 66 42.69 -7.50 -9.39
N PHE A 67 41.43 -7.88 -9.62
CA PHE A 67 40.36 -6.93 -9.91
C PHE A 67 40.22 -5.84 -8.82
N MET A 68 40.43 -6.17 -7.55
CA MET A 68 40.33 -5.22 -6.44
C MET A 68 41.53 -4.28 -6.37
N GLY A 69 42.73 -4.77 -6.64
CA GLY A 69 43.94 -3.97 -6.77
C GLY A 69 43.85 -2.97 -7.91
N CYS A 70 43.26 -3.39 -9.04
CA CYS A 70 43.05 -2.50 -10.18
C CYS A 70 42.01 -1.40 -9.90
N ILE A 71 40.92 -1.71 -9.19
CA ILE A 71 39.97 -0.70 -8.72
C ILE A 71 40.68 0.35 -7.87
N ALA A 72 41.54 -0.07 -6.94
CA ALA A 72 42.30 0.85 -6.10
C ALA A 72 43.30 1.69 -6.92
N HIS A 73 44.05 1.05 -7.84
CA HIS A 73 45.03 1.70 -8.70
C HIS A 73 44.40 2.78 -9.59
N CYS A 74 43.22 2.51 -10.13
CA CYS A 74 42.46 3.43 -10.97
C CYS A 74 41.57 4.41 -10.16
N ASN A 75 41.64 4.39 -8.83
CA ASN A 75 40.82 5.19 -7.93
C ASN A 75 39.31 5.10 -8.23
N LEU A 76 38.82 3.87 -8.45
CA LEU A 76 37.45 3.60 -8.84
C LEU A 76 36.58 3.29 -7.62
N SER A 77 35.32 3.69 -7.69
CA SER A 77 34.35 3.53 -6.62
C SER A 77 33.36 2.39 -6.89
N ARG A 78 32.76 1.87 -5.81
CA ARG A 78 31.84 0.72 -5.88
C ARG A 78 30.63 0.95 -6.76
N THR A 79 30.10 2.17 -6.76
CA THR A 79 28.94 2.56 -7.56
C THR A 79 29.24 2.60 -9.06
N GLN A 80 30.51 2.66 -9.45
CA GLN A 80 30.90 2.66 -10.86
C GLN A 80 30.95 1.26 -11.47
N TYR A 81 31.29 0.22 -10.71
CA TYR A 81 31.37 -1.17 -11.23
C TYR A 81 30.17 -2.04 -10.86
N ARG A 82 29.29 -1.55 -9.98
CA ARG A 82 28.09 -2.27 -9.52
C ARG A 82 26.89 -1.34 -9.45
N GLU A 83 25.81 -1.78 -10.05
CA GLU A 83 24.54 -1.04 -10.09
C GLU A 83 23.40 -1.90 -9.55
N TYR A 84 22.44 -1.24 -8.91
CA TYR A 84 21.23 -1.82 -8.37
C TYR A 84 20.02 -1.11 -8.96
N GLN A 85 18.99 -1.88 -9.33
CA GLN A 85 17.71 -1.32 -9.75
C GLN A 85 16.56 -2.14 -9.17
N THR A 86 15.41 -1.50 -9.06
CA THR A 86 14.17 -2.18 -8.70
C THR A 86 13.74 -3.12 -9.83
N CYS A 87 13.18 -4.25 -9.45
CA CYS A 87 12.59 -5.22 -10.36
C CYS A 87 11.31 -5.74 -9.75
N ASN A 88 10.37 -6.12 -10.62
CA ASN A 88 9.01 -6.51 -10.27
C ASN A 88 8.22 -5.39 -9.58
N ASP A 89 6.97 -5.22 -10.00
CA ASP A 89 6.04 -4.34 -9.32
C ASP A 89 5.11 -5.14 -8.40
N GLU A 90 4.63 -4.49 -7.32
CA GLU A 90 3.69 -5.10 -6.38
C GLU A 90 2.37 -5.54 -7.04
N SER A 91 2.09 -5.03 -8.23
CA SER A 91 0.98 -5.43 -9.10
C SER A 91 1.00 -6.92 -9.50
N MET A 92 2.16 -7.59 -9.44
CA MET A 92 2.35 -8.99 -9.83
C MET A 92 2.13 -10.02 -8.70
N CYS A 93 1.87 -9.61 -7.44
CA CYS A 93 1.60 -10.57 -6.32
C CYS A 93 0.09 -10.81 -6.04
N THR A 94 -0.82 -10.47 -6.95
CA THR A 94 -2.27 -10.41 -6.64
C THR A 94 -3.03 -11.74 -6.70
N LEU A 95 -2.36 -12.88 -6.48
CA LEU A 95 -3.03 -14.14 -6.11
C LEU A 95 -3.19 -14.30 -4.59
N ALA A 96 -2.47 -13.53 -3.76
CA ALA A 96 -2.55 -13.66 -2.30
C ALA A 96 -3.30 -12.52 -1.58
N LYS A 97 -3.42 -11.33 -2.19
CA LYS A 97 -3.98 -10.14 -1.49
C LYS A 97 -5.46 -9.85 -1.77
N ARG A 98 -6.13 -10.59 -2.67
CA ARG A 98 -7.52 -10.29 -3.05
C ARG A 98 -8.59 -10.81 -2.07
N HIS A 99 -8.21 -11.58 -1.05
CA HIS A 99 -9.17 -12.20 -0.12
C HIS A 99 -9.23 -11.61 1.31
N THR A 100 -8.48 -10.57 1.66
CA THR A 100 -8.49 -10.03 3.05
C THR A 100 -9.07 -8.63 3.21
N PHE A 101 -9.52 -7.94 2.16
CA PHE A 101 -10.08 -6.58 2.28
C PHE A 101 -11.62 -6.49 2.19
N LEU A 102 -12.31 -7.58 1.81
CA LEU A 102 -13.78 -7.55 1.61
C LEU A 102 -14.62 -8.06 2.79
N SER A 103 -14.03 -8.49 3.91
CA SER A 103 -14.81 -9.06 5.03
C SER A 103 -14.98 -8.15 6.25
N GLY A 104 -14.22 -7.05 6.39
CA GLY A 104 -14.25 -6.23 7.61
C GLY A 104 -15.03 -4.91 7.52
N GLY A 105 -14.90 -4.17 6.42
CA GLY A 105 -15.38 -2.78 6.34
C GLY A 105 -16.90 -2.64 6.20
N ALA A 106 -17.52 -3.48 5.37
CA ALA A 106 -18.96 -3.41 5.11
C ALA A 106 -19.80 -3.84 6.33
N VAL A 107 -19.33 -4.85 7.07
CA VAL A 107 -20.03 -5.35 8.28
C VAL A 107 -19.92 -4.33 9.41
N ALA A 108 -18.75 -3.71 9.60
CA ALA A 108 -18.57 -2.66 10.60
C ALA A 108 -19.49 -1.46 10.36
N GLY A 109 -19.69 -1.06 9.10
CA GLY A 109 -20.61 0.03 8.74
C GLY A 109 -22.08 -0.27 9.08
N ILE A 110 -22.54 -1.49 8.78
CA ILE A 110 -23.93 -1.90 9.07
C ILE A 110 -24.17 -1.95 10.58
N VAL A 111 -23.24 -2.53 11.35
CA VAL A 111 -23.38 -2.66 12.81
C VAL A 111 -23.44 -1.28 13.48
N MET A 112 -22.58 -0.34 13.10
CA MET A 112 -22.59 1.02 13.66
C MET A 112 -23.86 1.80 13.28
N GLY A 113 -24.36 1.61 12.05
CA GLY A 113 -25.62 2.20 11.60
C GLY A 113 -26.83 1.71 12.40
N VAL A 114 -26.94 0.40 12.61
CA VAL A 114 -28.04 -0.19 13.39
C VAL A 114 -28.00 0.27 14.85
N ILE A 115 -26.82 0.31 15.47
CA ILE A 115 -26.66 0.80 16.85
C ILE A 115 -27.09 2.27 16.95
N GLY A 116 -26.70 3.11 15.99
CA GLY A 116 -27.09 4.53 15.95
C GLY A 116 -28.61 4.72 15.90
N ILE A 117 -29.31 3.95 15.05
CA ILE A 117 -30.77 4.00 14.93
C ILE A 117 -31.44 3.55 16.23
N LEU A 118 -30.98 2.45 16.83
CA LEU A 118 -31.54 1.93 18.08
C LEU A 118 -31.36 2.91 19.25
N VAL A 119 -30.17 3.51 19.38
CA VAL A 119 -29.90 4.51 20.43
C VAL A 119 -30.73 5.77 20.20
N GLY A 120 -30.84 6.25 18.96
CA GLY A 120 -31.68 7.41 18.61
C GLY A 120 -33.16 7.18 18.92
N ALA A 121 -33.69 6.01 18.57
CA ALA A 121 -35.07 5.62 18.88
C ALA A 121 -35.32 5.54 20.39
N LEU A 122 -34.38 4.96 21.17
CA LEU A 122 -34.48 4.90 22.63
C LEU A 122 -34.48 6.28 23.27
N LEU A 123 -33.62 7.20 22.82
CA LEU A 123 -33.57 8.58 23.31
C LEU A 123 -34.87 9.33 23.00
N LEU A 124 -35.43 9.18 21.80
CA LEU A 124 -36.73 9.75 21.44
C LEU A 124 -37.87 9.19 22.31
N ILE A 125 -37.92 7.88 22.54
CA ILE A 125 -38.94 7.26 23.41
C ILE A 125 -38.81 7.78 24.85
N VAL A 126 -37.60 7.89 25.38
CA VAL A 126 -37.36 8.45 26.73
C VAL A 126 -37.79 9.91 26.78
N PHE A 127 -37.50 10.70 25.76
CA PHE A 127 -37.91 12.10 25.66
C PHE A 127 -39.43 12.23 25.62
N ILE A 128 -40.13 11.46 24.77
CA ILE A 128 -41.60 11.44 24.71
C ILE A 128 -42.20 11.01 26.05
N LYS A 129 -41.65 9.97 26.70
CA LYS A 129 -42.11 9.51 28.03
C LYS A 129 -41.86 10.57 29.12
N ARG A 130 -40.72 11.26 29.10
CA ARG A 130 -40.40 12.35 30.05
C ARG A 130 -41.32 13.56 29.81
N TRP A 131 -41.55 13.92 28.56
CA TRP A 131 -42.43 15.02 28.16
C TRP A 131 -43.89 14.73 28.53
N LYS A 132 -44.38 13.52 28.25
CA LYS A 132 -45.72 13.06 28.66
C LYS A 132 -45.87 13.00 30.18
N ARG A 133 -44.85 12.56 30.93
CA ARG A 133 -44.84 12.67 32.40
C ARG A 133 -44.93 14.11 32.90
N LYS A 134 -44.20 15.03 32.26
CA LYS A 134 -44.21 16.46 32.62
C LYS A 134 -45.57 17.10 32.34
N GLN A 135 -46.19 16.78 31.21
CA GLN A 135 -47.55 17.25 30.87
C GLN A 135 -48.60 16.62 31.80
N ASN A 136 -48.53 15.32 32.08
CA ASN A 136 -49.44 14.65 33.02
C ASN A 136 -49.36 15.27 34.43
N ARG A 137 -48.17 15.70 34.89
CA ARG A 137 -48.01 16.44 36.16
C ARG A 137 -48.71 17.81 36.12
N LYS A 138 -48.60 18.54 35.01
CA LYS A 138 -49.31 19.84 34.83
C LYS A 138 -50.82 19.66 34.80
N ILE A 139 -51.33 18.68 34.04
CA ILE A 139 -52.76 18.40 33.95
C ILE A 139 -53.31 18.04 35.34
N ARG A 140 -52.63 17.19 36.12
CA ARG A 140 -53.05 16.80 37.50
C ARG A 140 -53.13 18.00 38.45
N LEU A 141 -52.18 18.92 38.37
CA LEU A 141 -52.18 20.16 39.19
C LEU A 141 -53.37 21.06 38.84
N VAL A 142 -53.69 21.21 37.56
CA VAL A 142 -54.86 21.99 37.11
C VAL A 142 -56.17 21.33 37.55
N THR A 143 -56.26 19.98 37.53
CA THR A 143 -57.48 19.28 37.98
C THR A 143 -57.74 19.47 39.48
N ILE A 144 -56.68 19.54 40.30
CA ILE A 144 -56.78 19.77 41.75
C ILE A 144 -57.21 21.23 42.04
N VAL A 145 -56.65 22.21 41.34
CA VAL A 145 -57.04 23.64 41.51
C VAL A 145 -58.48 23.90 41.05
N GLN A 146 -58.94 23.20 40.00
CA GLN A 146 -60.32 23.32 39.50
C GLN A 146 -61.35 22.68 40.45
N SER A 147 -60.97 21.63 41.21
CA SER A 147 -61.85 21.05 42.23
C SER A 147 -62.02 21.94 43.46
N ASP A 148 -60.99 22.71 43.83
CA ASP A 148 -61.05 23.62 44.98
C ASP A 148 -61.90 24.88 44.72
N THR A 149 -62.04 25.28 43.45
CA THR A 149 -62.89 26.41 43.04
C THR A 149 -64.36 26.05 42.84
N LEU A 150 -64.71 24.75 42.84
CA LEU A 150 -66.08 24.25 42.61
C LEU A 150 -66.75 23.67 43.87
N SER A 151 -66.41 24.18 45.06
CA SER A 151 -67.19 23.93 46.29
C SER A 151 -68.25 25.04 46.50
N PRO A 152 -69.51 24.87 46.05
CA PRO A 152 -70.59 25.78 46.39
C PRO A 152 -70.91 25.68 47.88
N LYS A 153 -71.02 26.84 48.55
CA LYS A 153 -71.60 26.93 49.90
C LYS A 153 -72.95 26.21 49.91
N LYS A 154 -73.06 25.12 50.67
CA LYS A 154 -74.35 24.51 51.01
C LYS A 154 -75.20 25.55 51.75
N LYS A 155 -76.29 25.98 51.11
CA LYS A 155 -77.39 26.69 51.75
C LYS A 155 -78.23 25.63 52.47
N ASP A 156 -78.11 25.58 53.80
CA ASP A 156 -78.94 24.74 54.66
C ASP A 156 -80.36 25.31 54.64
N GLU A 157 -81.30 24.60 54.02
CA GLU A 157 -82.72 24.92 54.04
C GLU A 157 -83.47 23.67 54.49
N ARG A 158 -83.67 23.55 55.81
CA ARG A 158 -84.43 22.48 56.47
C ARG A 158 -85.58 23.08 57.29
N ARG A 159 -86.78 22.95 56.71
CA ARG A 159 -88.14 22.84 57.28
C ARG A 159 -88.38 23.20 58.76
N VAL A 160 -89.35 24.09 58.97
CA VAL A 160 -90.47 23.87 59.92
C VAL A 160 -91.78 24.31 59.24
N CYS A 161 -92.76 23.42 59.21
CA CYS A 161 -94.16 23.74 58.98
C CYS A 161 -94.85 23.96 60.33
N GLN A 162 -95.87 24.82 60.31
CA GLN A 162 -96.88 25.13 61.34
C GLN A 162 -96.60 26.34 62.23
#